data_AF-A0A8E7RZ08-F1
#
_entry.id   AF-A0A8E7RZ08-F1
#
_cell.length_a   1.000
_cell.length_b   1.000
_cell.length_c   1.000
_cell.angle_alpha   90.00
_cell.angle_beta   90.00
_cell.angle_gamma   90.00
#
_symmetry.space_group_name_H-M   'P 1'
#
loop_
_entity.id
_entity.type
_entity.pdbx_description
1 polymer ?
#
loop_
_entity_poly.entity_id
_entity_poly.type
_entity_poly.pdbx_seq_one_letter_code
_entity_poly.pdbx_strand_id
1 'polypeptide(L)'
;MKLESALKHFSPQGMHISDDVKDTSPDRITGTDVMVAIGATCSRARFGLAVFFGKAGISKTDEQLAVQALARHAMDTAPKNVRKAAGGEFGWCMLVLAHFAFAEYSRSAATSVTCHTCKGSGLTSQYEDVIKHPGVFNSDGMEIVPPKIKHELVRRTCVACNGKGDLLARCRCGGKGEVLDRIATKERGVPMFKTCERCSGNGFSPVPSTAAYKAILRRVPELHVRTWTRNWKPFLEALVDICHREERKADAAFQNATSFSDDFNKI
;
A
#
# COMPACT_ATOMS: atom_id res chain seq x y z
N MET A 1 2.77 -15.07 -21.67
CA MET A 1 3.61 -14.26 -20.73
C MET A 1 2.75 -13.72 -19.59
N LYS A 2 3.22 -13.70 -18.32
CA LYS A 2 2.46 -13.07 -17.21
C LYS A 2 2.47 -11.54 -17.32
N LEU A 3 1.39 -10.88 -16.92
CA LEU A 3 1.25 -9.42 -16.96
C LEU A 3 2.33 -8.70 -16.14
N GLU A 4 2.77 -9.28 -15.03
CA GLU A 4 3.86 -8.74 -14.19
C GLU A 4 5.18 -8.56 -14.97
N SER A 5 5.45 -9.43 -15.95
CA SER A 5 6.66 -9.32 -16.77
C SER A 5 6.64 -8.08 -17.67
N ALA A 6 5.46 -7.54 -17.99
CA ALA A 6 5.32 -6.33 -18.79
C ALA A 6 5.91 -5.10 -18.07
N LEU A 7 5.98 -5.11 -16.73
CA LEU A 7 6.54 -4.01 -15.92
C LEU A 7 8.00 -3.71 -16.28
N LYS A 8 8.75 -4.71 -16.73
CA LYS A 8 10.16 -4.55 -17.16
C LYS A 8 10.30 -3.57 -18.33
N HIS A 9 9.26 -3.44 -19.17
CA HIS A 9 9.27 -2.56 -20.34
C HIS A 9 8.98 -1.09 -20.00
N PHE A 10 8.56 -0.79 -18.77
CA PHE A 10 8.36 0.58 -18.28
C PHE A 10 9.60 1.17 -17.59
N SER A 11 10.63 0.34 -17.37
CA SER A 11 11.92 0.80 -16.82
C SER A 11 12.91 1.09 -17.96
N PRO A 12 13.86 2.04 -17.78
CA PRO A 12 14.91 2.28 -18.76
C PRO A 12 15.68 0.98 -19.00
N GLN A 13 15.73 0.53 -20.26
CA GLN A 13 16.54 -0.65 -20.60
C GLN A 13 18.00 -0.22 -20.63
N GLY A 14 18.80 -0.77 -19.72
CA GLY A 14 20.25 -0.59 -19.73
C GLY A 14 20.86 -1.17 -21.00
N MET A 15 22.03 -0.68 -21.38
CA MET A 15 22.81 -1.28 -22.47
C MET A 15 23.17 -2.72 -22.09
N HIS A 16 22.67 -3.68 -22.87
CA HIS A 16 22.94 -5.10 -22.66
C HIS A 16 24.37 -5.41 -23.15
N ILE A 17 25.34 -5.32 -22.26
CA ILE A 17 26.74 -5.71 -22.51
C ILE A 17 26.89 -7.17 -22.07
N SER A 18 26.55 -8.11 -22.96
CA SER A 18 26.84 -9.55 -22.82
C SER A 18 27.32 -10.07 -24.16
N ASP A 19 28.18 -11.09 -24.13
CA ASP A 19 28.60 -11.88 -25.30
C ASP A 19 27.53 -12.94 -25.69
N ASP A 20 26.40 -12.97 -24.95
CA ASP A 20 25.24 -13.78 -25.31
C ASP A 20 24.65 -13.34 -26.64
N VAL A 21 24.59 -14.29 -27.58
CA VAL A 21 23.87 -14.12 -28.84
C VAL A 21 22.40 -13.89 -28.50
N LYS A 22 21.85 -12.72 -28.87
CA LYS A 22 20.41 -12.47 -28.75
C LYS A 22 19.69 -13.61 -29.44
N ASP A 23 18.74 -14.24 -28.74
CA ASP A 23 17.83 -15.21 -29.34
C ASP A 23 17.21 -14.58 -30.60
N THR A 24 17.58 -15.12 -31.76
CA THR A 24 17.10 -14.69 -33.08
C THR A 24 15.81 -15.39 -33.48
N SER A 25 15.23 -16.20 -32.59
CA SER A 25 13.96 -16.86 -32.84
C SER A 25 12.90 -15.84 -33.27
N PRO A 26 12.19 -16.08 -34.40
CA PRO A 26 11.07 -15.25 -34.82
C PRO A 26 9.91 -15.29 -33.81
N ASP A 27 9.86 -16.31 -32.95
CA ASP A 27 8.83 -16.49 -31.93
C ASP A 27 9.12 -15.72 -30.63
N ARG A 28 10.20 -14.92 -30.57
CA ARG A 28 10.51 -14.15 -29.36
C ARG A 28 9.50 -13.00 -29.19
N ILE A 29 8.96 -12.88 -27.98
CA ILE A 29 8.13 -11.73 -27.61
C ILE A 29 9.02 -10.48 -27.50
N THR A 30 8.79 -9.51 -28.37
CA THR A 30 9.49 -8.22 -28.39
C THR A 30 8.76 -7.17 -27.54
N GLY A 31 9.42 -6.03 -27.26
CA GLY A 31 8.77 -4.91 -26.58
C GLY A 31 7.53 -4.38 -27.33
N THR A 32 7.52 -4.50 -28.66
CA THR A 32 6.36 -4.14 -29.49
C THR A 32 5.19 -5.08 -29.26
N ASP A 33 5.43 -6.39 -29.17
CA ASP A 33 4.40 -7.40 -28.90
C ASP A 33 3.79 -7.18 -27.51
N VAL A 34 4.62 -6.81 -26.53
CA VAL A 34 4.14 -6.43 -25.19
C VAL A 34 3.25 -5.19 -25.27
N MET A 35 3.62 -4.16 -26.03
CA MET A 35 2.78 -2.97 -26.21
C MET A 35 1.45 -3.30 -26.91
N VAL A 36 1.47 -4.15 -27.94
CA VAL A 36 0.26 -4.63 -28.62
C VAL A 36 -0.62 -5.43 -27.66
N ALA A 37 -0.05 -6.32 -26.85
CA ALA A 37 -0.76 -7.10 -25.86
C ALA A 37 -1.37 -6.22 -24.75
N ILE A 38 -0.68 -5.16 -24.32
CA ILE A 38 -1.24 -4.14 -23.42
C ILE A 38 -2.42 -3.44 -24.09
N GLY A 39 -2.31 -3.05 -25.36
CA GLY A 39 -3.41 -2.45 -26.13
C GLY A 39 -4.63 -3.37 -26.25
N ALA A 40 -4.42 -4.65 -26.55
CA ALA A 40 -5.47 -5.66 -26.60
C ALA A 40 -6.10 -5.92 -25.21
N THR A 41 -5.30 -5.86 -24.15
CA THR A 41 -5.78 -5.98 -22.76
C THR A 41 -6.60 -4.75 -22.36
N CYS A 42 -6.17 -3.55 -22.76
CA CYS A 42 -6.90 -2.31 -22.56
C CYS A 42 -8.33 -2.37 -23.12
N SER A 43 -8.54 -2.98 -24.29
CA SER A 43 -9.88 -3.07 -24.90
C SER A 43 -10.79 -4.10 -24.21
N ARG A 44 -10.21 -5.19 -23.67
CA ARG A 44 -10.96 -6.29 -23.05
C ARG A 44 -11.15 -6.15 -21.54
N ALA A 45 -10.18 -5.57 -20.84
CA ALA A 45 -10.08 -5.56 -19.38
C ALA A 45 -9.50 -4.22 -18.86
N ARG A 46 -10.03 -3.09 -19.36
CA ARG A 46 -9.55 -1.74 -19.01
C ARG A 46 -9.46 -1.49 -17.51
N PHE A 47 -10.48 -1.91 -16.75
CA PHE A 47 -10.52 -1.70 -15.31
C PHE A 47 -9.42 -2.47 -14.59
N GLY A 48 -9.29 -3.77 -14.86
CA GLY A 48 -8.23 -4.61 -14.29
C GLY A 48 -6.83 -4.12 -14.61
N LEU A 49 -6.61 -3.64 -15.83
CA LEU A 49 -5.32 -3.10 -16.25
C LEU A 49 -5.00 -1.77 -15.54
N ALA A 50 -5.98 -0.88 -15.37
CA ALA A 50 -5.80 0.35 -14.60
C ALA A 50 -5.49 0.05 -13.12
N VAL A 51 -6.17 -0.94 -12.53
CA VAL A 51 -5.94 -1.40 -11.17
C VAL A 51 -4.52 -1.96 -11.00
N PHE A 52 -4.04 -2.73 -11.98
CA PHE A 52 -2.68 -3.27 -12.01
C PHE A 52 -1.61 -2.17 -12.13
N PHE A 53 -1.74 -1.26 -13.10
CA PHE A 53 -0.77 -0.17 -13.29
C PHE A 53 -0.77 0.84 -12.14
N GLY A 54 -1.93 1.11 -11.55
CA GLY A 54 -2.03 1.93 -10.34
C GLY A 54 -1.30 1.30 -9.15
N LYS A 55 -1.44 -0.02 -8.94
CA LYS A 55 -0.71 -0.76 -7.90
C LYS A 55 0.80 -0.77 -8.13
N ALA A 56 1.23 -0.88 -9.39
CA ALA A 56 2.64 -0.84 -9.75
C ALA A 56 3.25 0.58 -9.60
N GLY A 57 2.43 1.62 -9.44
CA GLY A 57 2.89 3.00 -9.31
C GLY A 57 3.44 3.60 -10.61
N ILE A 58 3.12 3.00 -11.76
CA ILE A 58 3.59 3.48 -13.09
C ILE A 58 2.87 4.77 -13.48
N SER A 59 1.56 4.86 -13.17
CA SER A 59 0.68 5.87 -13.74
C SER A 59 -0.35 6.34 -12.72
N LYS A 60 -0.28 7.64 -12.37
CA LYS A 60 -1.27 8.29 -11.49
C LYS A 60 -2.63 8.42 -12.15
N THR A 61 -2.67 8.54 -13.47
CA THR A 61 -3.92 8.59 -14.24
C THR A 61 -4.63 7.25 -14.19
N ASP A 62 -3.90 6.14 -14.28
CA ASP A 62 -4.49 4.79 -14.15
C ASP A 62 -4.96 4.50 -12.73
N GLU A 63 -4.24 4.98 -11.70
CA GLU A 63 -4.73 4.95 -10.32
C GLU A 63 -6.08 5.69 -10.18
N GLN A 64 -6.20 6.90 -10.74
CA GLN A 64 -7.46 7.65 -10.70
C GLN A 64 -8.58 6.93 -11.47
N LEU A 65 -8.27 6.36 -12.63
CA LEU A 65 -9.23 5.58 -13.42
C LEU A 65 -9.68 4.32 -12.67
N ALA A 66 -8.78 3.63 -11.99
CA ALA A 66 -9.08 2.46 -11.17
C ALA A 66 -10.03 2.81 -10.04
N VAL A 67 -9.76 3.89 -9.29
CA VAL A 67 -10.63 4.35 -8.21
C VAL A 67 -12.00 4.78 -8.74
N GLN A 68 -12.06 5.51 -9.86
CA GLN A 68 -13.33 5.93 -10.45
C GLN A 68 -14.17 4.75 -10.96
N ALA A 69 -13.53 3.79 -11.62
CA ALA A 69 -14.21 2.57 -12.08
C ALA A 69 -14.73 1.74 -10.89
N LEU A 70 -13.92 1.60 -9.83
CA LEU A 70 -14.34 0.93 -8.60
C LEU A 70 -15.47 1.67 -7.89
N ALA A 71 -15.46 3.01 -7.88
CA ALA A 71 -16.54 3.81 -7.31
C ALA A 71 -17.85 3.64 -8.09
N ARG A 72 -17.79 3.58 -9.43
CA ARG A 72 -18.97 3.26 -10.26
C ARG A 72 -19.51 1.87 -9.95
N HIS A 73 -18.63 0.87 -9.91
CA HIS A 73 -19.02 -0.49 -9.54
C HIS A 73 -19.62 -0.55 -8.13
N ALA A 74 -19.08 0.21 -7.18
CA ALA A 74 -19.63 0.32 -5.84
C ALA A 74 -21.04 0.95 -5.83
N MET A 75 -21.28 1.99 -6.63
CA MET A 75 -22.61 2.60 -6.77
C MET A 75 -23.66 1.62 -7.31
N ASP A 76 -23.27 0.74 -8.22
CA ASP A 76 -24.18 -0.25 -8.83
C ASP A 76 -24.45 -1.44 -7.90
N THR A 77 -23.44 -1.90 -7.17
CA THR A 77 -23.50 -3.12 -6.34
C THR A 77 -23.83 -2.87 -4.87
N ALA A 78 -23.88 -1.60 -4.42
CA ALA A 78 -24.08 -1.27 -3.01
C ALA A 78 -25.37 -1.88 -2.43
N PRO A 79 -25.29 -2.55 -1.26
CA PRO A 79 -26.45 -3.14 -0.62
C PRO A 79 -27.42 -2.06 -0.14
N LYS A 80 -28.72 -2.40 -0.08
CA LYS A 80 -29.80 -1.47 0.31
C LYS A 80 -29.52 -0.77 1.65
N ASN A 81 -28.92 -1.45 2.61
CA ASN A 81 -28.60 -0.90 3.92
C ASN A 81 -27.53 0.21 3.85
N VAL A 82 -26.50 0.03 3.01
CA VAL A 82 -25.46 1.04 2.77
C VAL A 82 -26.08 2.24 2.05
N ARG A 83 -26.91 1.99 1.02
CA ARG A 83 -27.59 3.05 0.27
C ARG A 83 -28.50 3.90 1.16
N LYS A 84 -29.33 3.26 2.00
CA LYS A 84 -30.22 3.96 2.94
C LYS A 84 -29.44 4.75 3.99
N ALA A 85 -28.39 4.17 4.55
CA ALA A 85 -27.59 4.83 5.59
C ALA A 85 -26.77 6.01 5.04
N ALA A 86 -26.33 5.95 3.78
CA ALA A 86 -25.56 7.03 3.17
C ALA A 86 -26.40 8.24 2.74
N GLY A 87 -27.70 8.04 2.44
CA GLY A 87 -28.62 9.10 2.06
C GLY A 87 -28.11 9.94 0.88
N GLY A 88 -28.17 11.27 1.00
CA GLY A 88 -27.70 12.21 -0.02
C GLY A 88 -26.19 12.16 -0.30
N GLU A 89 -25.39 11.64 0.64
CA GLU A 89 -23.93 11.54 0.52
C GLU A 89 -23.47 10.21 -0.09
N PHE A 90 -24.40 9.43 -0.68
CA PHE A 90 -24.11 8.10 -1.23
C PHE A 90 -22.96 8.09 -2.23
N GLY A 91 -22.96 8.97 -3.23
CA GLY A 91 -21.90 9.02 -4.25
C GLY A 91 -20.52 9.32 -3.64
N TRP A 92 -20.46 10.26 -2.70
CA TRP A 92 -19.22 10.58 -2.00
C TRP A 92 -18.74 9.41 -1.12
N CYS A 93 -19.66 8.74 -0.41
CA CYS A 93 -19.35 7.56 0.37
C CYS A 93 -18.76 6.43 -0.49
N MET A 94 -19.30 6.19 -1.68
CA MET A 94 -18.77 5.16 -2.60
C MET A 94 -17.38 5.52 -3.09
N LEU A 95 -17.11 6.79 -3.38
CA LEU A 95 -15.77 7.26 -3.75
C LEU A 95 -14.76 7.05 -2.61
N VAL A 96 -15.14 7.38 -1.37
CA VAL A 96 -14.30 7.15 -0.19
C VAL A 96 -14.00 5.66 -0.01
N LEU A 97 -15.03 4.80 -0.08
CA LEU A 97 -14.83 3.35 0.00
C LEU A 97 -13.92 2.84 -1.11
N ALA A 98 -14.06 3.34 -2.35
CA ALA A 98 -13.20 2.96 -3.47
C ALA A 98 -11.74 3.37 -3.23
N HIS A 99 -11.47 4.57 -2.71
CA HIS A 99 -10.11 4.97 -2.33
C HIS A 99 -9.51 4.06 -1.26
N PHE A 100 -10.27 3.74 -0.21
CA PHE A 100 -9.80 2.86 0.85
C PHE A 100 -9.60 1.42 0.38
N ALA A 101 -10.49 0.91 -0.46
CA ALA A 101 -10.36 -0.43 -1.06
C ALA A 101 -9.14 -0.50 -1.97
N PHE A 102 -8.95 0.48 -2.84
CA PHE A 102 -7.78 0.53 -3.71
C PHE A 102 -6.47 0.67 -2.92
N ALA A 103 -6.45 1.48 -1.85
CA ALA A 103 -5.29 1.65 -0.97
C ALA A 103 -4.99 0.44 -0.07
N GLU A 104 -5.95 -0.46 0.13
CA GLU A 104 -5.74 -1.76 0.75
C GLU A 104 -5.21 -2.77 -0.27
N TYR A 105 -5.85 -2.83 -1.45
CA TYR A 105 -5.43 -3.68 -2.56
C TYR A 105 -3.99 -3.39 -3.04
N SER A 106 -3.60 -2.12 -3.17
CA SER A 106 -2.26 -1.72 -3.62
C SER A 106 -1.21 -1.72 -2.50
N ARG A 107 -1.60 -2.07 -1.27
CA ARG A 107 -0.72 -2.04 -0.12
C ARG A 107 0.35 -3.13 -0.23
N SER A 108 1.56 -2.76 0.15
CA SER A 108 2.70 -3.67 0.24
C SER A 108 3.61 -3.32 1.42
N ALA A 109 4.62 -4.16 1.65
CA ALA A 109 5.69 -3.88 2.61
C ALA A 109 6.56 -2.65 2.25
N ALA A 110 6.39 -2.09 1.05
CA ALA A 110 7.04 -0.86 0.61
C ALA A 110 6.16 0.38 0.80
N THR A 111 4.85 0.22 1.03
CA THR A 111 3.94 1.36 1.22
C THR A 111 4.34 2.17 2.44
N SER A 112 4.55 3.47 2.23
CA SER A 112 4.79 4.45 3.28
C SER A 112 3.73 5.55 3.24
N VAL A 113 3.45 6.15 4.39
CA VAL A 113 2.58 7.32 4.52
C VAL A 113 3.34 8.38 5.30
N THR A 114 3.25 9.63 4.89
CA THR A 114 3.85 10.73 5.65
C THR A 114 3.30 10.77 7.08
N CYS A 115 4.20 10.88 8.05
CA CYS A 115 3.82 10.82 9.46
C CYS A 115 2.91 12.01 9.80
N HIS A 116 1.68 11.73 10.23
CA HIS A 116 0.70 12.76 10.56
C HIS A 116 1.10 13.60 11.78
N THR A 117 1.91 13.04 12.69
CA THR A 117 2.36 13.72 13.91
C THR A 117 3.41 14.80 13.62
N CYS A 118 4.40 14.51 12.77
CA CYS A 118 5.47 15.45 12.45
C CYS A 118 5.34 16.06 11.05
N LYS A 119 4.30 15.72 10.28
CA LYS A 119 4.08 16.17 8.90
C LYS A 119 5.31 15.96 7.99
N GLY A 120 6.02 14.83 8.18
CA GLY A 120 7.22 14.51 7.40
C GLY A 120 8.54 15.05 7.95
N SER A 121 8.55 15.93 8.95
CA SER A 121 9.79 16.55 9.45
C SER A 121 10.72 15.61 10.26
N GLY A 122 10.20 14.46 10.72
CA GLY A 122 10.88 13.57 11.65
C GLY A 122 11.01 14.13 13.08
N LEU A 123 10.64 15.39 13.30
CA LEU A 123 10.85 16.11 14.56
C LEU A 123 9.54 16.71 15.07
N THR A 124 9.30 16.61 16.37
CA THR A 124 8.20 17.28 17.07
C THR A 124 8.78 18.37 17.97
N SER A 125 8.22 19.57 17.87
CA SER A 125 8.62 20.69 18.72
C SER A 125 7.78 20.69 20.00
N GLN A 126 8.44 20.70 21.16
CA GLN A 126 7.80 20.81 22.47
C GLN A 126 8.55 21.84 23.31
N TYR A 127 7.83 22.59 24.13
CA TYR A 127 8.45 23.50 25.07
C TYR A 127 8.94 22.70 26.28
N GLU A 128 10.23 22.80 26.56
CA GLU A 128 10.87 22.08 27.66
C GLU A 128 11.83 23.02 28.40
N ASP A 129 12.05 22.72 29.67
CA ASP A 129 13.04 23.38 30.50
C ASP A 129 14.44 22.86 30.16
N VAL A 130 15.23 23.66 29.46
CA VAL A 130 16.58 23.32 29.03
C VAL A 130 17.59 23.90 30.01
N ILE A 131 18.34 23.01 30.66
CA ILE A 131 19.48 23.37 31.50
C ILE A 131 20.60 23.88 30.58
N LYS A 132 20.84 25.19 30.56
CA LYS A 132 21.97 25.81 29.85
C LYS A 132 23.26 25.71 30.66
N HIS A 133 23.13 25.74 31.99
CA HIS A 133 24.21 25.52 32.91
C HIS A 133 23.68 24.73 34.11
N PRO A 134 24.25 23.56 34.45
CA PRO A 134 23.75 22.70 35.52
C PRO A 134 23.96 23.26 36.93
N GLY A 135 24.63 24.41 37.07
CA GLY A 135 25.03 24.96 38.36
C GLY A 135 26.32 24.29 38.85
N VAL A 136 26.94 24.89 39.87
CA VAL A 136 28.14 24.34 40.52
C VAL A 136 27.80 24.11 41.98
N PHE A 137 28.02 22.89 42.46
CA PHE A 137 27.77 22.47 43.84
C PHE A 137 29.11 22.08 44.48
N ASN A 138 29.29 22.41 45.76
CA ASN A 138 30.43 21.96 46.55
C ASN A 138 30.35 20.46 46.88
N SER A 139 31.43 19.90 47.40
CA SER A 139 31.54 18.50 47.88
C SER A 139 30.42 18.11 48.86
N ASP A 140 29.94 19.09 49.65
CA ASP A 140 28.89 18.92 50.66
C ASP A 140 27.47 19.13 50.10
N GLY A 141 27.32 19.27 48.78
CA GLY A 141 26.04 19.48 48.09
C GLY A 141 25.49 20.91 48.17
N MET A 142 26.24 21.85 48.74
CA MET A 142 25.83 23.26 48.86
C MET A 142 26.01 23.99 47.52
N GLU A 143 24.97 24.71 47.09
CA GLU A 143 24.90 25.44 45.82
C GLU A 143 25.81 26.68 45.81
N ILE A 144 26.78 26.72 44.89
CA ILE A 144 27.70 27.86 44.69
C ILE A 144 27.20 28.75 43.55
N VAL A 145 26.75 28.13 42.46
CA VAL A 145 26.20 28.81 41.28
C VAL A 145 24.90 28.13 40.89
N PRO A 146 23.79 28.88 40.75
CA PRO A 146 22.50 28.29 40.45
C PRO A 146 22.40 27.72 39.04
N PRO A 147 21.64 26.63 38.84
CA PRO A 147 21.38 26.09 37.52
C PRO A 147 20.60 27.11 36.67
N LYS A 148 21.12 27.40 35.48
CA LYS A 148 20.46 28.28 34.52
C LYS A 148 19.54 27.46 33.63
N ILE A 149 18.26 27.41 33.99
CA ILE A 149 17.22 26.70 33.25
C ILE A 149 16.46 27.73 32.40
N LYS A 150 16.27 27.44 31.11
CA LYS A 150 15.48 28.26 30.20
C LYS A 150 14.37 27.43 29.57
N HIS A 151 13.15 27.94 29.63
CA HIS A 151 12.02 27.37 28.92
C HIS A 151 12.11 27.73 27.43
N GLU A 152 12.46 26.75 26.59
CA GLU A 152 12.70 26.98 25.17
C GLU A 152 12.00 25.90 24.33
N LEU A 153 11.73 26.24 23.07
CA LEU A 153 11.17 25.29 22.12
C LEU A 153 12.25 24.29 21.68
N VAL A 154 12.16 23.05 22.14
CA VAL A 154 13.09 21.97 21.80
C VAL A 154 12.49 21.11 20.70
N ARG A 155 13.32 20.75 19.72
CA ARG A 155 12.97 19.75 18.71
C ARG A 155 13.39 18.37 19.19
N ARG A 156 12.43 17.47 19.38
CA ARG A 156 12.66 16.07 19.72
C ARG A 156 12.35 15.19 18.52
N THR A 157 12.98 14.02 18.48
CA THR A 157 12.66 12.99 17.50
C THR A 157 11.21 12.58 17.65
N CYS A 158 10.46 12.57 16.55
CA CYS A 158 9.07 12.17 16.56
C CYS A 158 8.96 10.70 16.98
N VAL A 159 8.26 10.44 18.09
CA VAL A 159 8.05 9.08 18.64
C VAL A 159 7.25 8.19 17.68
N ALA A 160 6.35 8.77 16.89
CA ALA A 160 5.49 8.01 15.98
C ALA A 160 6.27 7.40 14.80
N CYS A 161 7.24 8.13 14.23
CA CYS A 161 8.04 7.69 13.08
C CYS A 161 9.50 7.40 13.42
N ASN A 162 9.91 7.55 14.69
CA ASN A 162 11.30 7.47 15.15
C ASN A 162 12.25 8.31 14.29
N GLY A 163 11.85 9.54 13.95
CA GLY A 163 12.70 10.45 13.19
C GLY A 163 12.66 10.28 11.67
N LYS A 164 11.97 9.27 11.15
CA LYS A 164 11.98 8.95 9.71
C LYS A 164 11.14 9.88 8.85
N GLY A 165 10.23 10.64 9.44
CA GLY A 165 9.25 11.44 8.70
C GLY A 165 8.09 10.63 8.13
N ASP A 166 8.28 9.32 7.89
CA ASP A 166 7.29 8.43 7.29
C ASP A 166 6.94 7.21 8.17
N LEU A 167 5.71 6.73 8.01
CA LEU A 167 5.18 5.52 8.61
C LEU A 167 5.13 4.42 7.56
N LEU A 168 5.89 3.36 7.79
CA LEU A 168 5.94 2.20 6.90
C LEU A 168 4.80 1.23 7.25
N ALA A 169 4.11 0.72 6.22
CA ALA A 169 3.17 -0.40 6.37
C ALA A 169 3.89 -1.72 6.71
N ARG A 170 5.20 -1.80 6.43
CA ARG A 170 6.07 -2.96 6.67
C ARG A 170 5.92 -3.51 8.08
N CYS A 171 5.63 -4.80 8.18
CA CYS A 171 5.60 -5.51 9.46
C CYS A 171 7.01 -5.56 10.06
N ARG A 172 7.09 -5.67 11.39
CA ARG A 172 8.36 -5.80 12.12
C ARG A 172 9.13 -7.09 11.81
N CYS A 173 8.55 -8.05 11.10
CA CYS A 173 9.29 -9.18 10.50
C CYS A 173 10.15 -8.77 9.29
N GLY A 174 10.23 -7.47 8.98
CA GLY A 174 11.02 -6.95 7.87
C GLY A 174 10.31 -7.04 6.51
N GLY A 175 8.99 -7.30 6.48
CA GLY A 175 8.26 -7.47 5.24
C GLY A 175 8.12 -8.91 4.76
N LYS A 176 8.81 -9.86 5.40
CA LYS A 176 8.93 -11.24 4.91
C LYS A 176 7.68 -12.11 5.08
N GLY A 177 6.75 -11.74 5.96
CA GLY A 177 5.61 -12.59 6.31
C GLY A 177 5.96 -13.78 7.21
N GLU A 178 7.24 -14.05 7.48
CA GLU A 178 7.70 -15.21 8.24
C GLU A 178 8.71 -14.82 9.34
N VAL A 179 8.81 -15.65 10.37
CA VAL A 179 9.72 -15.50 11.52
C VAL A 179 10.38 -16.85 11.80
N LEU A 180 11.65 -16.83 12.22
CA LEU A 180 12.38 -18.04 12.59
C LEU A 180 11.65 -18.79 13.73
N ASP A 181 11.33 -20.05 13.48
CA ASP A 181 10.83 -20.97 14.49
C ASP A 181 12.01 -21.51 15.29
N ARG A 182 12.23 -20.92 16.47
CA ARG A 182 13.35 -21.29 17.36
C ARG A 182 13.24 -22.72 17.87
N ILE A 183 12.03 -23.27 18.00
CA ILE A 183 11.79 -24.62 18.51
C ILE A 183 12.15 -25.62 17.42
N ALA A 184 11.51 -25.50 16.25
CA ALA A 184 11.77 -26.38 15.12
C ALA A 184 13.22 -26.28 14.61
N THR A 185 13.82 -25.09 14.67
CA THR A 185 15.24 -24.90 14.32
C THR A 185 16.16 -25.65 15.27
N LYS A 186 15.87 -25.66 16.57
CA LYS A 186 16.68 -26.37 17.57
C LYS A 186 16.56 -27.89 17.41
N GLU A 187 15.37 -28.39 17.07
CA GLU A 187 15.11 -29.82 16.88
C GLU A 187 15.76 -30.38 15.61
N ARG A 188 15.72 -29.63 14.51
CA ARG A 188 16.23 -30.09 13.20
C ARG A 188 17.66 -29.68 12.90
N GLY A 189 18.23 -28.75 13.68
CA GLY A 189 19.57 -28.21 13.46
C GLY A 189 19.71 -27.31 12.22
N VAL A 190 18.60 -27.00 11.54
CA VAL A 190 18.55 -26.14 10.35
C VAL A 190 17.50 -25.03 10.54
N PRO A 191 17.70 -23.82 9.98
CA PRO A 191 16.74 -22.72 10.11
C PRO A 191 15.35 -23.09 9.57
N MET A 192 14.37 -23.18 10.46
CA MET A 192 12.97 -23.39 10.13
C MET A 192 12.21 -22.08 10.32
N PHE A 193 11.32 -21.73 9.39
CA PHE A 193 10.50 -20.52 9.45
C PHE A 193 9.04 -20.87 9.66
N LYS A 194 8.35 -20.06 10.46
CA LYS A 194 6.90 -20.10 10.64
C LYS A 194 6.26 -18.79 10.20
N THR A 195 4.97 -18.83 9.90
CA THR A 195 4.19 -17.63 9.55
C THR A 195 4.26 -16.60 10.68
N CYS A 196 4.47 -15.34 10.31
CA CYS A 196 4.53 -14.24 11.25
C CYS A 196 3.13 -13.96 11.83
N GLU A 197 2.95 -14.22 13.12
CA GLU A 197 1.69 -14.01 13.84
C GLU A 197 1.20 -12.55 13.81
N ARG A 198 2.10 -11.57 13.66
CA ARG A 198 1.73 -10.13 13.64
C ARG A 198 1.06 -9.69 12.36
N CYS A 199 1.45 -10.25 11.23
CA CYS A 199 0.90 -9.89 9.91
C CYS A 199 0.18 -11.05 9.24
N SER A 200 0.04 -12.18 9.93
CA SER A 200 -0.56 -13.42 9.42
C SER A 200 0.00 -13.84 8.06
N GLY A 201 1.30 -13.63 7.83
CA GLY A 201 1.95 -13.96 6.54
C GLY A 201 2.01 -12.82 5.52
N ASN A 202 1.25 -11.72 5.70
CA ASN A 202 1.18 -10.66 4.68
C ASN A 202 2.46 -9.81 4.58
N GLY A 203 3.28 -9.77 5.62
CA GLY A 203 4.50 -8.94 5.66
C GLY A 203 4.24 -7.44 5.90
N PHE A 204 3.00 -6.98 5.89
CA PHE A 204 2.61 -5.61 6.18
C PHE A 204 1.31 -5.55 6.99
N SER A 205 1.04 -4.40 7.59
CA SER A 205 -0.20 -4.14 8.33
C SER A 205 -1.32 -3.71 7.37
N PRO A 206 -2.53 -4.28 7.49
CA PRO A 206 -3.68 -3.86 6.69
C PRO A 206 -4.12 -2.44 7.04
N VAL A 207 -4.83 -1.77 6.13
CA VAL A 207 -5.55 -0.54 6.42
C VAL A 207 -6.65 -0.85 7.43
N PRO A 208 -6.67 -0.20 8.59
CA PRO A 208 -7.79 -0.34 9.51
C PRO A 208 -9.07 0.18 8.85
N SER A 209 -10.09 -0.66 8.73
CA SER A 209 -11.44 -0.23 8.27
C SER A 209 -12.01 0.93 9.09
N THR A 210 -11.53 1.12 10.32
CA THR A 210 -11.86 2.26 11.18
C THR A 210 -11.40 3.61 10.59
N ALA A 211 -10.37 3.64 9.75
CA ALA A 211 -9.96 4.84 9.04
C ALA A 211 -11.02 5.26 8.01
N ALA A 212 -11.55 4.30 7.25
CA ALA A 212 -12.65 4.54 6.32
C ALA A 212 -13.93 4.99 7.06
N TYR A 213 -14.24 4.33 8.18
CA TYR A 213 -15.36 4.73 9.04
C TYR A 213 -15.25 6.18 9.53
N LYS A 214 -14.09 6.57 10.06
CA LYS A 214 -13.81 7.94 10.52
C LYS A 214 -13.91 8.97 9.40
N ALA A 215 -13.52 8.61 8.18
CA ALA A 215 -13.69 9.48 7.02
C ALA A 215 -15.18 9.69 6.72
N ILE A 216 -15.96 8.61 6.67
CA ILE A 216 -17.39 8.64 6.32
C ILE A 216 -18.22 9.38 7.39
N LEU A 217 -17.89 9.21 8.66
CA LEU A 217 -18.54 9.91 9.78
C LEU A 217 -18.53 11.44 9.64
N ARG A 218 -17.58 12.03 8.90
CA ARG A 218 -17.53 13.48 8.68
C ARG A 218 -18.72 14.03 7.92
N ARG A 219 -19.38 13.20 7.11
CA ARG A 219 -20.56 13.58 6.31
C ARG A 219 -21.81 12.78 6.66
N VAL A 220 -21.64 11.62 7.30
CA VAL A 220 -22.75 10.78 7.78
C VAL A 220 -22.57 10.56 9.30
N PRO A 221 -22.81 11.59 10.13
CA PRO A 221 -22.57 11.51 11.58
C PRO A 221 -23.48 10.49 12.29
N GLU A 222 -24.68 10.25 11.75
CA GLU A 222 -25.66 9.28 12.27
C GLU A 222 -25.26 7.81 12.04
N LEU A 223 -24.15 7.55 11.34
CA LEU A 223 -23.71 6.19 11.02
C LEU A 223 -23.15 5.49 12.27
N HIS A 224 -23.99 4.69 12.91
CA HIS A 224 -23.59 3.91 14.08
C HIS A 224 -22.55 2.80 13.75
N VAL A 225 -21.60 2.57 14.69
CA VAL A 225 -20.50 1.57 14.55
C VAL A 225 -21.00 0.16 14.23
N ARG A 226 -22.14 -0.25 14.81
CA ARG A 226 -22.76 -1.56 14.52
C ARG A 226 -23.22 -1.66 13.07
N THR A 227 -23.81 -0.60 12.53
CA THR A 227 -24.25 -0.53 11.13
C THR A 227 -23.06 -0.58 10.18
N TRP A 228 -21.97 0.12 10.53
CA TRP A 228 -20.70 0.05 9.83
C TRP A 228 -20.16 -1.38 9.78
N THR A 229 -19.99 -2.00 10.95
CA THR A 229 -19.34 -3.31 11.09
C THR A 229 -20.12 -4.42 10.37
N ARG A 230 -21.46 -4.37 10.37
CA ARG A 230 -22.31 -5.40 9.77
C ARG A 230 -22.54 -5.24 8.27
N ASN A 231 -22.53 -4.01 7.74
CA ASN A 231 -22.94 -3.76 6.35
C ASN A 231 -21.84 -3.10 5.51
N TRP A 232 -21.17 -2.09 6.06
CA TRP A 232 -20.21 -1.28 5.31
C TRP A 232 -18.83 -1.91 5.25
N LYS A 233 -18.35 -2.47 6.37
CA LYS A 233 -17.05 -3.15 6.43
C LYS A 233 -16.99 -4.36 5.47
N PRO A 234 -17.97 -5.29 5.45
CA PRO A 234 -17.96 -6.39 4.48
C PRO A 234 -18.05 -5.90 3.04
N PHE A 235 -18.77 -4.81 2.78
CA PHE A 235 -18.84 -4.21 1.46
C PHE A 235 -17.49 -3.61 1.03
N LEU A 236 -16.77 -2.94 1.93
CA LEU A 236 -15.40 -2.47 1.69
C LEU A 236 -14.46 -3.63 1.36
N GLU A 237 -14.52 -4.72 2.12
CA GLU A 237 -13.71 -5.94 1.87
C GLU A 237 -14.05 -6.56 0.50
N ALA A 238 -15.34 -6.62 0.13
CA ALA A 238 -15.76 -7.08 -1.19
C ALA A 238 -15.22 -6.21 -2.35
N LEU A 239 -15.10 -4.89 -2.15
CA LEU A 239 -14.49 -3.99 -3.14
C LEU A 239 -12.99 -4.27 -3.34
N VAL A 240 -12.27 -4.66 -2.29
CA VAL A 240 -10.87 -5.11 -2.38
C VAL A 240 -10.79 -6.39 -3.23
N ASP A 241 -11.69 -7.35 -2.99
CA ASP A 241 -11.75 -8.59 -3.76
C ASP A 241 -12.06 -8.34 -5.25
N ILE A 242 -12.85 -7.32 -5.56
CA ILE A 242 -13.13 -6.91 -6.93
C ILE A 242 -11.85 -6.43 -7.62
N CYS A 243 -11.01 -5.62 -6.96
CA CYS A 243 -9.71 -5.22 -7.52
C CYS A 243 -8.85 -6.45 -7.87
N HIS A 244 -8.73 -7.42 -6.97
CA HIS A 244 -7.97 -8.65 -7.24
C HIS A 244 -8.58 -9.48 -8.39
N ARG A 245 -9.90 -9.52 -8.48
CA ARG A 245 -10.60 -10.27 -9.55
C ARG A 245 -10.37 -9.63 -10.91
N GLU A 246 -10.37 -8.31 -10.97
CA GLU A 246 -10.15 -7.55 -12.20
C GLU A 246 -8.68 -7.60 -12.61
N GLU A 247 -7.74 -7.53 -11.67
CA GLU A 247 -6.30 -7.81 -11.93
C GLU A 247 -6.12 -9.19 -12.59
N ARG A 248 -6.77 -10.24 -12.06
CA ARG A 248 -6.73 -11.59 -12.68
C ARG A 248 -7.34 -11.64 -14.08
N LYS A 249 -8.43 -10.90 -14.34
CA LYS A 249 -9.02 -10.81 -15.68
C LYS A 249 -8.08 -10.12 -16.67
N ALA A 250 -7.41 -9.05 -16.24
CA ALA A 250 -6.42 -8.37 -17.06
C ALA A 250 -5.21 -9.27 -17.35
N ASP A 251 -4.72 -10.02 -16.35
CA ASP A 251 -3.63 -10.99 -16.55
C ASP A 251 -4.03 -12.10 -17.54
N ALA A 252 -5.24 -12.65 -17.42
CA ALA A 252 -5.74 -13.64 -18.37
C ALA A 252 -5.89 -13.07 -19.80
N ALA A 253 -6.42 -11.85 -19.94
CA ALA A 253 -6.54 -11.19 -21.24
C ALA A 253 -5.17 -10.89 -21.87
N PHE A 254 -4.19 -10.49 -21.06
CA PHE A 254 -2.82 -10.28 -21.49
C PHE A 254 -2.14 -11.58 -21.90
N GLN A 255 -2.26 -12.63 -21.09
CA GLN A 255 -1.73 -13.95 -21.40
C GLN A 255 -2.28 -14.45 -22.72
N ASN A 256 -3.59 -14.36 -22.94
CA ASN A 256 -4.21 -14.72 -24.21
C ASN A 256 -3.64 -13.89 -25.37
N ALA A 257 -3.51 -12.57 -25.22
CA ALA A 257 -2.94 -11.71 -26.27
C ALA A 257 -1.48 -12.06 -26.59
N THR A 258 -0.70 -12.50 -25.60
CA THR A 258 0.69 -12.95 -25.77
C THR A 258 0.84 -14.42 -26.14
N SER A 259 -0.23 -15.23 -26.11
CA SER A 259 -0.21 -16.61 -26.59
C SER A 259 -0.67 -16.70 -28.03
N PHE A 260 -1.52 -15.78 -28.49
CA PHE A 260 -1.92 -15.70 -29.91
C PHE A 260 -0.76 -15.42 -30.86
N SER A 261 0.38 -14.88 -30.39
CA SER A 261 1.60 -14.79 -31.20
C SER A 261 2.14 -16.17 -31.59
N ASP A 262 1.89 -17.22 -30.79
CA ASP A 262 2.37 -18.58 -31.09
C ASP A 262 1.48 -19.32 -32.10
N ASP A 263 0.18 -18.97 -32.18
CA ASP A 263 -0.79 -19.67 -33.04
C ASP A 263 -0.85 -19.11 -34.47
N PHE A 264 -0.47 -17.85 -34.70
CA PHE A 264 -0.39 -17.26 -36.05
C PHE A 264 0.82 -17.77 -36.87
N ASN A 265 1.78 -18.44 -36.24
CA ASN A 265 2.98 -19.01 -36.89
C ASN A 265 2.84 -20.49 -37.27
N LYS A 266 1.63 -21.08 -37.20
CA LYS A 266 1.34 -22.48 -37.60
C LYS A 266 0.60 -22.65 -38.93
N ILE A 267 0.58 -21.64 -39.79
CA ILE A 267 0.00 -21.73 -41.14
C ILE A 267 1.08 -21.52 -42.19
#